data_AF-A0A9D6IRY6-F1
#
_entry.id   AF-A0A9D6IRY6-F1
#
_cell.length_a   1.000
_cell.length_b   1.000
_cell.length_c   1.000
_cell.angle_alpha   90.00
_cell.angle_beta   90.00
_cell.angle_gamma   90.00
#
_symmetry.space_group_name_H-M   'P 1'
#
loop_
_entity.id
_entity.type
_entity.pdbx_description
1 polymer ?
#
loop_
_entity_poly.entity_id
_entity_poly.type
_entity_poly.pdbx_seq_one_letter_code
_entity_poly.pdbx_strand_id
1 'polypeptide(L)'
;MRRERLTRVVVICGLALVSRGSVAASQVFVKGSASATYFLKRVPAWLTIGTHSANGYSLERGLPDWEGRLRLRVTVNADVMQSRAPFEVREEQVPSYYKEYLESEVGVPVGAKPFKKLASDLVRGCKYESDAVEAILTWIGENVTYDNSSKDEDPLQVYEKRRGQCVGLANLALTLLRSAGIPARAVQGFILTPDGAEGSETRMDFQLHRFIEVYYPDLDWVFSDPQKTVNFVSTAYLYWRPLAFAAPGNGKLDVDGLQIYRAKEEGGLLEEDFRAGEQQARVFVRKNLDLRYTAAIEGSVQTPEGRPLARGRITILSSTGQTPQEVRPDGAFSFVGLKGGEYSLQFSDDTFRYIGQKFKLKDRESRQFTITVERVAAGQR
;
A
#
# COMPACT_ATOMS: atom_id res chain seq x y z
N MET A 1 19.84 58.75 15.72
CA MET A 1 20.09 57.50 14.96
C MET A 1 18.83 57.15 14.18
N ARG A 2 18.82 57.34 12.86
CA ARG A 2 17.72 56.90 11.98
C ARG A 2 17.73 55.37 11.93
N ARG A 3 16.62 54.71 12.28
CA ARG A 3 16.43 53.27 12.00
C ARG A 3 16.35 53.10 10.48
N GLU A 4 17.37 52.50 9.88
CA GLU A 4 17.37 52.10 8.47
C GLU A 4 16.18 51.15 8.22
N ARG A 5 15.31 51.48 7.26
CA ARG A 5 14.25 50.58 6.82
C ARG A 5 14.90 49.53 5.90
N LEU A 6 14.95 48.28 6.32
CA LEU A 6 15.38 47.15 5.47
C LEU A 6 14.27 46.86 4.44
N THR A 7 14.62 46.75 3.16
CA THR A 7 13.70 46.30 2.10
C THR A 7 14.08 44.87 1.72
N ARG A 8 13.15 43.92 1.83
CA ARG A 8 13.44 42.51 1.55
C ARG A 8 12.93 42.11 0.18
N VAL A 9 13.74 41.38 -0.57
CA VAL A 9 13.34 40.74 -1.83
C VAL A 9 13.06 39.27 -1.51
N VAL A 10 11.86 38.80 -1.87
CA VAL A 10 11.53 37.38 -1.79
C VAL A 10 11.36 36.87 -3.21
N VAL A 11 12.15 35.87 -3.55
CA VAL A 11 12.03 35.14 -4.81
C VAL A 11 11.43 33.79 -4.48
N ILE A 12 10.22 33.54 -4.99
CA ILE A 12 9.62 32.21 -4.98
C ILE A 12 9.92 31.59 -6.34
N CYS A 13 10.93 30.72 -6.39
CA CYS A 13 11.19 29.91 -7.55
C CYS A 13 10.33 28.64 -7.44
N GLY A 14 9.22 28.61 -8.19
CA GLY A 14 8.51 27.38 -8.45
C GLY A 14 9.31 26.56 -9.45
N LEU A 15 10.07 25.58 -9.00
CA LEU A 15 10.52 24.51 -9.88
C LEU A 15 9.33 23.57 -10.07
N ALA A 16 8.75 23.57 -11.27
CA ALA A 16 8.02 22.42 -11.76
C ALA A 16 9.02 21.30 -12.04
N LEU A 17 9.62 20.77 -10.97
CA LEU A 17 10.21 19.45 -11.01
C LEU A 17 9.10 18.49 -10.61
N VAL A 18 8.81 17.55 -11.49
CA VAL A 18 8.29 16.25 -11.08
C VAL A 18 9.31 15.72 -10.08
N SER A 19 9.07 15.90 -8.78
CA SER A 19 10.01 15.52 -7.75
C SER A 19 10.09 13.99 -7.74
N ARG A 20 11.13 13.46 -8.36
CA ARG A 20 11.69 12.17 -7.97
C ARG A 20 12.34 12.36 -6.60
N GLY A 21 11.65 11.90 -5.56
CA GLY A 21 12.26 11.36 -4.33
C GLY A 21 12.13 12.20 -3.06
N SER A 22 11.12 11.91 -2.24
CA SER A 22 11.36 11.09 -1.04
C SER A 22 10.05 10.38 -0.64
N VAL A 23 10.08 9.04 -0.68
CA VAL A 23 9.04 8.08 -0.22
C VAL A 23 7.72 8.02 -1.02
N ALA A 24 7.78 7.99 -2.36
CA ALA A 24 6.59 7.71 -3.20
C ALA A 24 6.87 6.91 -4.48
N ALA A 25 8.03 6.27 -4.62
CA ALA A 25 8.47 5.64 -5.89
C ALA A 25 8.29 4.11 -5.97
N SER A 26 7.70 3.50 -4.95
CA SER A 26 7.56 2.04 -4.75
C SER A 26 6.13 1.54 -5.00
N GLN A 27 5.11 2.38 -4.81
CA GLN A 27 3.73 1.96 -4.99
C GLN A 27 3.27 2.11 -6.45
N VAL A 28 2.70 1.04 -7.00
CA VAL A 28 2.06 1.03 -8.31
C VAL A 28 0.57 0.81 -8.13
N PHE A 29 -0.25 1.78 -8.55
CA PHE A 29 -1.70 1.65 -8.39
C PHE A 29 -2.33 0.89 -9.56
N VAL A 30 -3.08 -0.16 -9.23
CA VAL A 30 -3.80 -0.97 -10.22
C VAL A 30 -5.25 -0.53 -10.37
N LYS A 31 -5.84 -0.85 -11.52
CA LYS A 31 -7.28 -0.72 -11.78
C LYS A 31 -7.76 -1.74 -12.81
N GLY A 32 -9.07 -1.91 -12.88
CA GLY A 32 -9.74 -2.77 -13.84
C GLY A 32 -10.04 -4.15 -13.27
N SER A 33 -10.43 -5.06 -14.15
CA SER A 33 -10.83 -6.42 -13.80
C SER A 33 -10.18 -7.44 -14.73
N ALA A 34 -9.92 -8.61 -14.18
CA ALA A 34 -9.44 -9.76 -14.94
C ALA A 34 -10.19 -11.02 -14.51
N SER A 35 -10.30 -11.98 -15.42
CA SER A 35 -10.82 -13.31 -15.11
C SER A 35 -9.97 -14.38 -15.78
N ALA A 36 -9.70 -15.46 -15.06
CA ALA A 36 -8.99 -16.61 -15.57
C ALA A 36 -9.80 -17.88 -15.29
N THR A 37 -9.95 -18.72 -16.31
CA THR A 37 -10.53 -20.06 -16.13
C THR A 37 -9.41 -21.09 -16.10
N TYR A 38 -9.40 -21.91 -15.07
CA TYR A 38 -8.43 -22.98 -14.86
C TYR A 38 -9.09 -24.36 -14.98
N PHE A 39 -8.35 -25.32 -15.52
CA PHE A 39 -8.70 -26.74 -15.61
C PHE A 39 -7.66 -27.56 -14.87
N LEU A 40 -8.09 -28.30 -13.85
CA LEU A 40 -7.21 -29.09 -13.01
C LEU A 40 -7.42 -30.58 -13.31
N LYS A 41 -6.32 -31.29 -13.54
CA LYS A 41 -6.29 -32.74 -13.78
C LYS A 41 -5.50 -33.42 -12.67
N ARG A 42 -5.91 -34.64 -12.31
CA ARG A 42 -5.30 -35.44 -11.22
C ARG A 42 -5.29 -34.68 -9.88
N VAL A 43 -6.40 -34.04 -9.53
CA VAL A 43 -6.55 -33.35 -8.24
C VAL A 43 -6.48 -34.39 -7.11
N PRO A 44 -5.49 -34.30 -6.19
CA PRO A 44 -5.39 -35.24 -5.08
C PRO A 44 -6.61 -35.18 -4.18
N ALA A 45 -7.01 -36.31 -3.59
CA ALA A 45 -8.21 -36.38 -2.73
C ALA A 45 -8.13 -35.47 -1.48
N TRP A 46 -6.93 -35.18 -0.99
CA TRP A 46 -6.71 -34.27 0.13
C TRP A 46 -6.84 -32.80 -0.27
N LEU A 47 -6.70 -32.46 -1.56
CA LEU A 47 -6.77 -31.09 -2.07
C LEU A 47 -8.22 -30.71 -2.34
N THR A 48 -8.86 -30.08 -1.36
CA THR A 48 -10.21 -29.53 -1.53
C THR A 48 -10.15 -28.06 -1.94
N ILE A 49 -10.53 -27.77 -3.19
CA ILE A 49 -10.71 -26.41 -3.68
C ILE A 49 -12.21 -26.12 -3.73
N GLY A 50 -12.69 -25.30 -2.80
CA GLY A 50 -14.07 -24.84 -2.73
C GLY A 50 -14.28 -23.52 -3.47
N THR A 51 -15.52 -23.05 -3.45
CA THR A 51 -15.81 -21.65 -3.81
C THR A 51 -15.34 -20.72 -2.71
N HIS A 52 -14.85 -19.54 -3.08
CA HIS A 52 -14.48 -18.50 -2.12
C HIS A 52 -14.84 -17.13 -2.68
N SER A 53 -15.28 -16.22 -1.82
CA SER A 53 -15.60 -14.84 -2.20
C SER A 53 -15.06 -13.89 -1.14
N ALA A 54 -14.39 -12.86 -1.61
CA ALA A 54 -13.88 -11.74 -0.85
C ALA A 54 -14.11 -10.47 -1.68
N ASN A 55 -13.98 -9.29 -1.08
CA ASN A 55 -14.14 -8.05 -1.82
C ASN A 55 -13.11 -7.94 -2.96
N GLY A 56 -13.60 -7.83 -4.19
CA GLY A 56 -12.74 -7.76 -5.38
C GLY A 56 -12.12 -9.09 -5.81
N TYR A 57 -12.52 -10.22 -5.23
CA TYR A 57 -12.08 -11.56 -5.63
C TYR A 57 -13.22 -12.58 -5.54
N SER A 58 -13.36 -13.42 -6.56
CA SER A 58 -14.13 -14.65 -6.46
C SER A 58 -13.40 -15.83 -7.06
N LEU A 59 -13.55 -16.99 -6.42
CA LEU A 59 -13.17 -18.30 -6.93
C LEU A 59 -14.45 -19.13 -7.02
N GLU A 60 -14.84 -19.47 -8.24
CA GLU A 60 -16.00 -20.29 -8.54
C GLU A 60 -15.57 -21.68 -8.97
N ARG A 61 -16.23 -22.70 -8.41
CA ARG A 61 -16.05 -24.09 -8.80
C ARG A 61 -17.14 -24.46 -9.79
N GLY A 62 -16.75 -24.74 -11.02
CA GLY A 62 -17.64 -25.21 -12.08
C GLY A 62 -17.81 -26.73 -12.08
N LEU A 63 -18.73 -27.20 -12.92
CA LEU A 63 -18.80 -28.61 -13.27
C LEU A 63 -17.50 -29.05 -13.97
N PRO A 64 -17.07 -30.31 -13.79
CA PRO A 64 -15.98 -30.86 -14.59
C PRO A 64 -16.29 -30.73 -16.07
N ASP A 65 -15.26 -30.54 -16.88
CA ASP A 65 -15.41 -30.56 -18.34
C ASP A 65 -15.60 -31.99 -18.87
N TRP A 66 -15.68 -32.11 -20.20
CA TRP A 66 -15.90 -33.40 -20.87
C TRP A 66 -14.72 -34.38 -20.71
N GLU A 67 -13.53 -33.90 -20.33
CA GLU A 67 -12.37 -34.73 -19.98
C GLU A 67 -12.32 -35.08 -18.48
N GLY A 68 -13.32 -34.64 -17.71
CA GLY A 68 -13.38 -34.81 -16.26
C GLY A 68 -12.42 -33.88 -15.50
N ARG A 69 -11.88 -32.84 -16.13
CA ARG A 69 -11.01 -31.86 -15.48
C ARG A 69 -11.84 -30.92 -14.62
N LEU A 70 -11.39 -30.66 -13.39
CA LEU A 70 -12.06 -29.71 -12.50
C LEU A 70 -11.92 -28.30 -13.05
N ARG A 71 -13.05 -27.63 -13.33
CA ARG A 71 -13.07 -26.25 -13.79
C ARG A 71 -13.16 -25.29 -12.62
N LEU A 72 -12.27 -24.30 -12.59
CA LEU A 72 -12.30 -23.16 -11.66
C LEU A 72 -12.34 -21.86 -12.45
N ARG A 73 -13.06 -20.85 -11.97
CA ARG A 73 -12.99 -19.48 -12.50
C ARG A 73 -12.58 -18.54 -11.38
N VAL A 74 -11.47 -17.84 -11.59
CA VAL A 74 -11.03 -16.74 -10.73
C VAL A 74 -11.44 -15.43 -11.41
N THR A 75 -12.11 -14.56 -10.67
CA THR A 75 -12.43 -13.21 -11.11
C THR A 75 -11.89 -12.21 -10.09
N VAL A 76 -11.19 -11.20 -10.59
CA VAL A 76 -10.61 -10.13 -9.79
C VAL A 76 -11.14 -8.79 -10.28
N ASN A 77 -11.56 -7.95 -9.34
CA ASN A 77 -11.86 -6.55 -9.57
C ASN A 77 -10.95 -5.69 -8.67
N ALA A 78 -10.05 -4.93 -9.31
CA ALA A 78 -9.15 -3.98 -8.66
C ALA A 78 -9.60 -2.53 -8.85
N ASP A 79 -10.87 -2.29 -9.19
CA ASP A 79 -11.45 -0.94 -9.15
C ASP A 79 -11.44 -0.41 -7.72
N VAL A 80 -11.54 0.91 -7.62
CA VAL A 80 -11.43 1.66 -6.36
C VAL A 80 -12.35 1.06 -5.28
N MET A 81 -11.77 0.63 -4.15
CA MET A 81 -12.53 0.19 -2.98
C MET A 81 -13.33 1.37 -2.42
N GLN A 82 -14.43 1.06 -1.74
CA GLN A 82 -15.32 2.09 -1.17
C GLN A 82 -15.39 2.07 0.36
N SER A 83 -14.28 1.73 1.02
CA SER A 83 -14.22 1.72 2.48
C SER A 83 -14.12 3.14 3.04
N ARG A 84 -14.88 3.40 4.09
CA ARG A 84 -14.85 4.60 4.94
C ARG A 84 -14.72 4.22 6.41
N ALA A 85 -14.42 2.96 6.71
CA ALA A 85 -14.20 2.47 8.07
C ALA A 85 -13.16 3.34 8.78
N PRO A 86 -13.47 3.93 9.95
CA PRO A 86 -12.51 4.71 10.70
C PRO A 86 -11.39 3.80 11.23
N PHE A 87 -10.18 4.35 11.35
CA PHE A 87 -9.11 3.70 12.10
C PHE A 87 -9.44 3.73 13.60
N GLU A 88 -8.93 2.77 14.37
CA GLU A 88 -9.47 2.36 15.68
C GLU A 88 -10.89 1.78 15.53
N VAL A 89 -11.02 0.76 14.67
CA VAL A 89 -12.26 -0.01 14.51
C VAL A 89 -12.72 -0.45 15.90
N ARG A 90 -13.90 0.01 16.30
CA ARG A 90 -14.41 -0.31 17.63
C ARG A 90 -14.73 -1.78 17.69
N GLU A 91 -14.53 -2.40 18.86
CA GLU A 91 -14.75 -3.84 19.03
C GLU A 91 -16.18 -4.27 18.63
N GLU A 92 -17.16 -3.38 18.74
CA GLU A 92 -18.55 -3.62 18.35
C GLU A 92 -18.76 -3.66 16.82
N GLN A 93 -17.82 -3.12 16.04
CA GLN A 93 -17.84 -3.15 14.58
C GLN A 93 -17.23 -4.44 14.02
N VAL A 94 -16.58 -5.24 14.86
CA VAL A 94 -16.04 -6.55 14.51
C VAL A 94 -17.04 -7.62 14.98
N PRO A 95 -17.67 -8.36 14.05
CA PRO A 95 -18.54 -9.47 14.40
C PRO A 95 -17.86 -10.45 15.35
N SER A 96 -18.61 -11.03 16.30
CA SER A 96 -18.04 -11.89 17.35
C SER A 96 -17.22 -13.06 16.80
N TYR A 97 -17.63 -13.61 15.65
CA TYR A 97 -16.94 -14.69 14.95
C TYR A 97 -15.66 -14.26 14.22
N TYR A 98 -15.35 -12.96 14.15
CA TYR A 98 -14.09 -12.44 13.61
C TYR A 98 -13.14 -11.92 14.70
N LYS A 99 -13.57 -11.86 15.96
CA LYS A 99 -12.72 -11.38 17.07
C LYS A 99 -11.47 -12.24 17.26
N GLU A 100 -11.52 -13.53 16.96
CA GLU A 100 -10.32 -14.39 17.00
C GLU A 100 -9.18 -13.87 16.11
N TYR A 101 -9.51 -13.14 15.03
CA TYR A 101 -8.53 -12.57 14.11
C TYR A 101 -7.92 -11.26 14.60
N LEU A 102 -8.19 -10.84 15.83
CA LEU A 102 -7.46 -9.80 16.57
C LEU A 102 -6.45 -10.40 17.57
N GLU A 103 -6.62 -11.67 17.92
CA GLU A 103 -5.88 -12.32 18.99
C GLU A 103 -4.57 -12.94 18.51
N SER A 104 -3.72 -13.31 19.48
CA SER A 104 -2.50 -14.09 19.20
C SER A 104 -2.82 -15.52 18.77
N GLU A 105 -2.01 -16.05 17.86
CA GLU A 105 -1.99 -17.49 17.53
C GLU A 105 -0.55 -17.96 17.30
N VAL A 106 -0.35 -19.26 17.06
CA VAL A 106 0.98 -19.82 16.80
C VAL A 106 1.59 -19.14 15.57
N GLY A 107 2.76 -18.50 15.76
CA GLY A 107 3.45 -17.74 14.72
C GLY A 107 2.99 -16.28 14.57
N VAL A 108 1.97 -15.83 15.32
CA VAL A 108 1.46 -14.46 15.30
C VAL A 108 1.37 -13.91 16.74
N PRO A 109 2.50 -13.50 17.35
CA PRO A 109 2.55 -13.00 18.72
C PRO A 109 2.06 -11.55 18.81
N VAL A 110 0.74 -11.36 18.84
CA VAL A 110 0.13 -10.03 18.97
C VAL A 110 0.54 -9.42 20.29
N GLY A 111 1.00 -8.17 20.23
CA GLY A 111 1.27 -7.38 21.41
C GLY A 111 2.67 -7.50 22.00
N ALA A 112 3.60 -8.23 21.38
CA ALA A 112 5.01 -8.13 21.74
C ALA A 112 5.52 -6.70 21.52
N LYS A 113 6.33 -6.18 22.46
CA LYS A 113 6.80 -4.79 22.48
C LYS A 113 7.34 -4.25 21.14
N PRO A 114 8.22 -4.97 20.39
CA PRO A 114 8.74 -4.44 19.12
C PRO A 114 7.63 -4.22 18.09
N PHE A 115 6.64 -5.12 18.02
CA PHE A 115 5.54 -5.03 17.07
C PHE A 115 4.50 -3.98 17.45
N LYS A 116 4.14 -3.85 18.75
CA LYS A 116 3.26 -2.76 19.21
C LYS A 116 3.84 -1.39 18.85
N LYS A 117 5.14 -1.19 19.11
CA LYS A 117 5.81 0.07 18.81
C LYS A 117 5.83 0.33 17.31
N LEU A 118 6.27 -0.64 16.50
CA LEU A 118 6.32 -0.47 15.05
C LEU A 118 4.93 -0.21 14.45
N ALA A 119 3.93 -1.01 14.81
CA ALA A 119 2.57 -0.83 14.34
C ALA A 119 2.04 0.57 14.69
N SER A 120 2.20 1.01 15.95
CA SER A 120 1.82 2.36 16.39
C SER A 120 2.56 3.47 15.63
N ASP A 121 3.84 3.29 15.32
CA ASP A 121 4.64 4.27 14.58
C ASP A 121 4.16 4.37 13.11
N LEU A 122 3.85 3.23 12.47
CA LEU A 122 3.40 3.14 11.07
C LEU A 122 2.00 3.72 10.86
N VAL A 123 1.08 3.48 11.80
CA VAL A 123 -0.33 3.91 11.68
C VAL A 123 -0.59 5.31 12.24
N ARG A 124 0.45 6.00 12.73
CA ARG A 124 0.30 7.33 13.34
C ARG A 124 -0.34 8.32 12.37
N GLY A 125 -1.48 8.89 12.76
CA GLY A 125 -2.22 9.87 11.96
C GLY A 125 -3.13 9.26 10.89
N CYS A 126 -3.25 7.93 10.82
CA CYS A 126 -4.22 7.28 9.96
C CYS A 126 -5.64 7.60 10.45
N LYS A 127 -6.51 7.99 9.51
CA LYS A 127 -7.91 8.33 9.80
C LYS A 127 -8.84 7.16 9.51
N TYR A 128 -8.52 6.38 8.50
CA TYR A 128 -9.31 5.24 8.05
C TYR A 128 -8.57 3.92 8.30
N GLU A 129 -9.28 2.80 8.25
CA GLU A 129 -8.63 1.49 8.36
C GLU A 129 -7.74 1.21 7.14
N SER A 130 -8.20 1.55 5.93
CA SER A 130 -7.46 1.34 4.67
C SER A 130 -6.10 2.03 4.66
N ASP A 131 -6.09 3.20 5.28
CA ASP A 131 -4.95 4.07 5.50
C ASP A 131 -3.85 3.39 6.32
N ALA A 132 -4.25 2.65 7.37
CA ALA A 132 -3.36 1.91 8.25
C ALA A 132 -2.91 0.59 7.62
N VAL A 133 -3.82 -0.13 6.95
CA VAL A 133 -3.51 -1.35 6.19
C VAL A 133 -2.46 -1.07 5.13
N GLU A 134 -2.67 -0.02 4.33
CA GLU A 134 -1.73 0.37 3.29
C GLU A 134 -0.37 0.76 3.86
N ALA A 135 -0.33 1.53 4.97
CA ALA A 135 0.93 1.92 5.61
C ALA A 135 1.73 0.70 6.12
N ILE A 136 1.07 -0.26 6.77
CA ILE A 136 1.72 -1.47 7.29
C ILE A 136 2.22 -2.35 6.15
N LEU A 137 1.36 -2.70 5.19
CA LEU A 137 1.70 -3.65 4.14
C LEU A 137 2.72 -3.07 3.15
N THR A 138 2.64 -1.78 2.84
CA THR A 138 3.66 -1.10 2.03
C THR A 138 5.00 -1.10 2.73
N TRP A 139 5.05 -0.82 4.03
CA TRP A 139 6.30 -0.88 4.78
C TRP A 139 6.94 -2.27 4.71
N ILE A 140 6.15 -3.34 4.84
CA ILE A 140 6.68 -4.72 4.71
C ILE A 140 7.26 -4.96 3.32
N GLY A 141 6.48 -4.67 2.25
CA GLY A 141 6.92 -4.91 0.87
C GLY A 141 8.15 -4.09 0.46
N GLU A 142 8.40 -2.95 1.12
CA GLU A 142 9.57 -2.10 0.88
C GLU A 142 10.79 -2.44 1.75
N ASN A 143 10.57 -2.97 2.96
CA ASN A 143 11.62 -3.12 3.97
C ASN A 143 12.01 -4.57 4.24
N VAL A 144 11.27 -5.55 3.71
CA VAL A 144 11.54 -6.97 3.94
C VAL A 144 11.80 -7.66 2.60
N THR A 145 13.03 -8.14 2.41
CA THR A 145 13.42 -8.85 1.20
C THR A 145 12.83 -10.25 1.19
N TYR A 146 12.20 -10.62 0.08
CA TYR A 146 11.74 -11.99 -0.12
C TYR A 146 12.92 -12.92 -0.40
N ASP A 147 13.00 -14.02 0.33
CA ASP A 147 14.08 -15.02 0.21
C ASP A 147 13.50 -16.44 0.28
N ASN A 148 13.42 -17.10 -0.87
CA ASN A 148 12.98 -18.49 -1.00
C ASN A 148 13.88 -19.50 -0.27
N SER A 149 15.11 -19.11 0.12
CA SER A 149 16.01 -19.95 0.92
C SER A 149 15.83 -19.77 2.42
N SER A 150 15.11 -18.73 2.85
CA SER A 150 14.88 -18.45 4.26
C SER A 150 13.93 -19.48 4.88
N LYS A 151 14.31 -19.97 6.06
CA LYS A 151 13.47 -20.83 6.91
C LYS A 151 12.84 -20.05 8.06
N ASP A 152 13.02 -18.73 8.08
CA ASP A 152 12.53 -17.88 9.15
C ASP A 152 11.01 -17.68 8.98
N GLU A 153 10.24 -18.34 9.83
CA GLU A 153 8.78 -18.20 9.92
C GLU A 153 8.35 -17.34 11.11
N ASP A 154 9.24 -17.16 12.09
CA ASP A 154 9.01 -16.30 13.24
C ASP A 154 9.03 -14.82 12.80
N PRO A 155 7.94 -14.06 13.04
CA PRO A 155 7.88 -12.66 12.64
C PRO A 155 8.97 -11.79 13.29
N LEU A 156 9.52 -12.17 14.45
CA LEU A 156 10.62 -11.43 15.07
C LEU A 156 11.90 -11.61 14.28
N GLN A 157 12.20 -12.82 13.82
CA GLN A 157 13.36 -13.10 12.98
C GLN A 157 13.26 -12.38 11.63
N VAL A 158 12.07 -12.44 11.00
CA VAL A 158 11.82 -11.74 9.73
C VAL A 158 11.96 -10.24 9.90
N TYR A 159 11.40 -9.68 10.99
CA TYR A 159 11.57 -8.28 11.34
C TYR A 159 13.06 -7.95 11.52
N GLU A 160 13.77 -8.59 12.44
CA GLU A 160 15.18 -8.25 12.75
C GLU A 160 16.12 -8.42 11.55
N LYS A 161 15.95 -9.49 10.77
CA LYS A 161 16.80 -9.80 9.61
C LYS A 161 16.38 -9.07 8.33
N ARG A 162 15.19 -8.44 8.31
CA ARG A 162 14.59 -7.79 7.14
C ARG A 162 14.52 -8.72 5.92
N ARG A 163 14.24 -10.00 6.17
CA ARG A 163 14.25 -11.05 5.14
C ARG A 163 13.39 -12.24 5.54
N GLY A 164 12.62 -12.82 4.62
CA GLY A 164 11.80 -14.01 4.88
C GLY A 164 11.15 -14.61 3.64
N GLN A 165 10.57 -15.80 3.78
CA GLN A 165 9.70 -16.42 2.78
C GLN A 165 8.22 -16.08 3.03
N CYS A 166 7.31 -16.57 2.18
CA CYS A 166 5.88 -16.22 2.22
C CYS A 166 5.23 -16.44 3.60
N VAL A 167 5.58 -17.52 4.30
CA VAL A 167 5.09 -17.82 5.65
C VAL A 167 5.51 -16.75 6.66
N GLY A 168 6.79 -16.39 6.69
CA GLY A 168 7.33 -15.40 7.60
C GLY A 168 6.80 -13.99 7.33
N LEU A 169 6.67 -13.59 6.05
CA LEU A 169 6.08 -12.30 5.68
C LEU A 169 4.60 -12.22 6.07
N ALA A 170 3.83 -13.29 5.84
CA ALA A 170 2.42 -13.37 6.27
C ALA A 170 2.30 -13.25 7.79
N ASN A 171 3.11 -14.00 8.55
CA ASN A 171 3.12 -13.94 10.01
C ASN A 171 3.47 -12.54 10.53
N LEU A 172 4.45 -11.86 9.93
CA LEU A 172 4.80 -10.48 10.28
C LEU A 172 3.66 -9.51 9.99
N ALA A 173 3.02 -9.62 8.81
CA ALA A 173 1.89 -8.78 8.45
C ALA A 173 0.70 -8.95 9.40
N LEU A 174 0.32 -10.19 9.70
CA LEU A 174 -0.74 -10.50 10.67
C LEU A 174 -0.40 -9.94 12.05
N THR A 175 0.85 -10.09 12.49
CA THR A 175 1.29 -9.59 13.80
C THR A 175 1.16 -8.07 13.90
N LEU A 176 1.56 -7.34 12.85
CA LEU A 176 1.49 -5.88 12.82
C LEU A 176 0.06 -5.36 12.68
N LEU A 177 -0.74 -5.95 11.79
CA LEU A 177 -2.15 -5.58 11.59
C LEU A 177 -2.96 -5.81 12.87
N ARG A 178 -2.86 -6.99 13.47
CA ARG A 178 -3.55 -7.30 14.73
C ARG A 178 -3.05 -6.46 15.90
N SER A 179 -1.75 -6.13 15.95
CA SER A 179 -1.22 -5.20 16.94
C SER A 179 -1.73 -3.76 16.77
N ALA A 180 -2.21 -3.40 15.57
CA ALA A 180 -2.89 -2.14 15.30
C ALA A 180 -4.42 -2.21 15.48
N GLY A 181 -4.97 -3.35 15.94
CA GLY A 181 -6.40 -3.55 16.12
C GLY A 181 -7.18 -3.86 14.84
N ILE A 182 -6.49 -4.31 13.78
CA ILE A 182 -7.09 -4.64 12.49
C ILE A 182 -7.23 -6.16 12.38
N PRO A 183 -8.46 -6.72 12.23
CA PRO A 183 -8.64 -8.15 12.09
C PRO A 183 -8.06 -8.66 10.76
N ALA A 184 -7.18 -9.64 10.83
CA ALA A 184 -6.52 -10.20 9.65
C ALA A 184 -6.28 -11.70 9.83
N ARG A 185 -6.32 -12.49 8.74
CA ARG A 185 -6.13 -13.94 8.79
C ARG A 185 -5.21 -14.47 7.69
N ALA A 186 -4.51 -15.56 7.99
CA ALA A 186 -3.70 -16.27 7.03
C ALA A 186 -4.56 -16.99 5.99
N VAL A 187 -4.09 -17.00 4.76
CA VAL A 187 -4.69 -17.72 3.63
C VAL A 187 -3.65 -18.66 3.04
N GLN A 188 -4.08 -19.88 2.72
CA GLN A 188 -3.26 -20.83 1.98
C GLN A 188 -3.72 -20.89 0.53
N GLY A 189 -2.76 -20.92 -0.38
CA GLY A 189 -2.99 -20.80 -1.81
C GLY A 189 -1.98 -21.53 -2.66
N PHE A 190 -2.25 -21.52 -3.96
CA PHE A 190 -1.21 -21.57 -4.97
C PHE A 190 -1.03 -20.20 -5.60
N ILE A 191 0.22 -19.84 -5.88
CA ILE A 191 0.53 -18.83 -6.88
C ILE A 191 0.91 -19.53 -8.18
N LEU A 192 0.28 -19.13 -9.29
CA LEU A 192 0.42 -19.79 -10.59
C LEU A 192 1.29 -18.96 -11.54
N THR A 193 2.21 -19.63 -12.24
CA THR A 193 3.06 -19.03 -13.27
C THR A 193 2.97 -19.84 -14.56
N PRO A 194 2.93 -19.20 -15.74
CA PRO A 194 3.02 -19.94 -17.00
C PRO A 194 4.31 -20.77 -17.05
N ASP A 195 4.23 -22.02 -17.50
CA ASP A 195 5.41 -22.89 -17.66
C ASP A 195 6.17 -22.67 -18.98
N GLY A 196 5.73 -21.67 -19.76
CA GLY A 196 6.31 -21.31 -21.06
C GLY A 196 5.70 -22.05 -22.27
N ALA A 197 4.80 -23.01 -22.08
CA ALA A 197 4.10 -23.67 -23.18
C ALA A 197 2.91 -22.82 -23.68
N GLU A 198 2.96 -22.39 -24.94
CA GLU A 198 1.85 -21.68 -25.59
C GLU A 198 0.92 -22.65 -26.35
N GLY A 199 -0.38 -22.45 -26.22
CA GLY A 199 -1.44 -23.28 -26.81
C GLY A 199 -2.82 -22.65 -26.59
N SER A 200 -3.91 -23.35 -26.99
CA SER A 200 -5.28 -22.90 -26.66
C SER A 200 -5.53 -22.83 -25.15
N GLU A 201 -4.78 -23.60 -24.38
CA GLU A 201 -4.65 -23.51 -22.92
C GLU A 201 -3.15 -23.45 -22.57
N THR A 202 -2.77 -22.58 -21.63
CA THR A 202 -1.41 -22.47 -21.10
C THR A 202 -1.27 -23.40 -19.91
N ARG A 203 -0.23 -24.24 -19.89
CA ARG A 203 0.09 -25.03 -18.70
C ARG A 203 0.72 -24.12 -17.64
N MET A 204 0.35 -24.34 -16.39
CA MET A 204 0.75 -23.51 -15.27
C MET A 204 1.62 -24.33 -14.31
N ASP A 205 2.78 -23.79 -13.99
CA ASP A 205 3.51 -24.13 -12.77
C ASP A 205 2.82 -23.49 -11.57
N PHE A 206 3.05 -24.06 -10.39
CA PHE A 206 2.45 -23.59 -9.17
C PHE A 206 3.37 -23.76 -7.97
N GLN A 207 3.25 -22.83 -7.03
CA GLN A 207 3.96 -22.88 -5.74
C GLN A 207 2.94 -22.73 -4.63
N LEU A 208 3.11 -23.51 -3.56
CA LEU A 208 2.39 -23.25 -2.32
C LEU A 208 2.73 -21.86 -1.83
N HIS A 209 1.70 -21.12 -1.46
CA HIS A 209 1.84 -19.74 -1.05
C HIS A 209 0.99 -19.43 0.17
N ARG A 210 1.52 -18.59 1.06
CA ARG A 210 0.77 -18.01 2.18
C ARG A 210 0.66 -16.51 1.98
N PHE A 211 -0.57 -16.02 1.96
CA PHE A 211 -0.92 -14.62 1.86
C PHE A 211 -2.01 -14.32 2.91
N ILE A 212 -2.66 -13.16 2.86
CA ILE A 212 -3.58 -12.76 3.93
C ILE A 212 -4.91 -12.21 3.41
N GLU A 213 -5.92 -12.25 4.28
CA GLU A 213 -7.11 -11.41 4.16
C GLU A 213 -7.16 -10.43 5.33
N VAL A 214 -7.60 -9.22 5.03
CA VAL A 214 -7.84 -8.15 6.00
C VAL A 214 -9.33 -7.84 6.02
N TYR A 215 -9.94 -7.82 7.21
CA TYR A 215 -11.35 -7.52 7.36
C TYR A 215 -11.55 -6.01 7.42
N TYR A 216 -12.50 -5.50 6.64
CA TYR A 216 -13.00 -4.13 6.74
C TYR A 216 -14.48 -4.20 7.12
N PRO A 217 -14.96 -3.47 8.15
CA PRO A 217 -16.35 -3.51 8.59
C PRO A 217 -17.38 -3.20 7.49
N ASP A 218 -17.00 -2.44 6.46
CA ASP A 218 -17.86 -2.03 5.35
C ASP A 218 -17.58 -2.74 4.02
N LEU A 219 -16.56 -3.61 3.95
CA LEU A 219 -16.23 -4.39 2.74
C LEU A 219 -16.08 -5.89 2.98
N ASP A 220 -16.14 -6.35 4.23
CA ASP A 220 -15.76 -7.70 4.66
C ASP A 220 -14.27 -7.99 4.36
N TRP A 221 -13.90 -9.24 4.10
CA TRP A 221 -12.53 -9.63 3.78
C TRP A 221 -12.03 -9.10 2.43
N VAL A 222 -10.79 -8.60 2.44
CA VAL A 222 -10.05 -8.14 1.26
C VAL A 222 -8.70 -8.85 1.22
N PHE A 223 -8.33 -9.48 0.09
CA PHE A 223 -7.04 -10.14 -0.03
C PHE A 223 -5.87 -9.15 -0.10
N SER A 224 -4.71 -9.57 0.39
CA SER A 224 -3.42 -8.91 0.17
C SER A 224 -2.29 -9.94 0.19
N ASP A 225 -1.20 -9.65 -0.50
CA ASP A 225 0.07 -10.35 -0.38
C ASP A 225 1.10 -9.39 0.24
N PRO A 226 1.56 -9.62 1.48
CA PRO A 226 2.51 -8.75 2.15
C PRO A 226 3.82 -8.52 1.40
N GLN A 227 4.16 -9.37 0.42
CA GLN A 227 5.31 -9.18 -0.44
C GLN A 227 5.03 -8.20 -1.59
N LYS A 228 3.85 -8.26 -2.20
CA LYS A 228 3.62 -7.67 -3.55
C LYS A 228 2.36 -6.84 -3.69
N THR A 229 1.29 -7.13 -2.96
CA THR A 229 -0.03 -6.53 -3.25
C THR A 229 -0.77 -6.08 -2.00
N VAL A 230 -1.32 -4.87 -2.06
CA VAL A 230 -2.16 -4.29 -1.01
C VAL A 230 -3.58 -4.18 -1.53
N ASN A 231 -4.52 -4.75 -0.77
CA ASN A 231 -5.96 -4.75 -1.01
C ASN A 231 -6.47 -5.46 -2.28
N PHE A 232 -5.64 -6.31 -2.89
CA PHE A 232 -6.07 -7.27 -3.91
C PHE A 232 -5.03 -8.37 -4.09
N VAL A 233 -5.37 -9.38 -4.89
CA VAL A 233 -4.44 -10.33 -5.51
C VAL A 233 -4.81 -10.50 -6.98
N SER A 234 -3.90 -11.00 -7.81
CA SER A 234 -4.19 -11.23 -9.23
C SER A 234 -4.94 -12.55 -9.45
N THR A 235 -5.37 -12.80 -10.69
CA THR A 235 -5.98 -14.06 -11.12
C THR A 235 -5.09 -15.29 -10.91
N ALA A 236 -3.78 -15.09 -10.72
CA ALA A 236 -2.81 -16.15 -10.47
C ALA A 236 -2.91 -16.77 -9.07
N TYR A 237 -3.69 -16.20 -8.15
CA TYR A 237 -3.85 -16.69 -6.79
C TYR A 237 -5.05 -17.63 -6.73
N LEU A 238 -4.81 -18.92 -6.50
CA LEU A 238 -5.85 -19.90 -6.22
C LEU A 238 -5.95 -20.13 -4.72
N TYR A 239 -7.07 -19.70 -4.13
CA TYR A 239 -7.43 -20.04 -2.76
C TYR A 239 -7.71 -21.53 -2.62
N TRP A 240 -7.27 -22.13 -1.51
CA TRP A 240 -7.77 -23.43 -1.07
C TRP A 240 -7.86 -23.48 0.45
N ARG A 241 -8.73 -24.36 0.94
CA ARG A 241 -8.86 -24.59 2.37
C ARG A 241 -8.26 -25.95 2.69
N PRO A 242 -7.22 -26.04 3.54
CA PRO A 242 -6.81 -27.33 4.04
C PRO A 242 -7.95 -27.92 4.86
N LEU A 243 -8.31 -29.19 4.61
CA LEU A 243 -9.02 -29.97 5.60
C LEU A 243 -8.12 -30.06 6.84
N ALA A 244 -8.69 -29.90 8.03
CA ALA A 244 -7.99 -29.72 9.31
C ALA A 244 -6.94 -30.79 9.69
N PHE A 245 -6.75 -31.83 8.87
CA PHE A 245 -5.85 -32.96 9.09
C PHE A 245 -4.71 -33.08 8.06
N ALA A 246 -4.55 -32.15 7.11
CA ALA A 246 -3.58 -32.30 6.01
C ALA A 246 -2.75 -31.05 5.70
N ALA A 247 -2.37 -30.27 6.73
CA ALA A 247 -1.28 -29.31 6.56
C ALA A 247 0.05 -30.09 6.60
N PRO A 248 0.85 -30.14 5.53
CA PRO A 248 2.13 -30.82 5.58
C PRO A 248 3.11 -29.98 6.40
N GLY A 249 3.85 -30.65 7.28
CA GLY A 249 5.06 -30.07 7.84
C GLY A 249 6.10 -29.86 6.74
N ASN A 250 6.61 -28.62 6.67
CA ASN A 250 7.93 -28.27 6.14
C ASN A 250 8.23 -28.55 4.66
N GLY A 251 7.37 -28.07 3.74
CA GLY A 251 7.87 -27.65 2.43
C GLY A 251 8.25 -28.77 1.46
N LYS A 252 7.23 -29.47 0.96
CA LYS A 252 7.00 -29.86 -0.44
C LYS A 252 5.76 -30.73 -0.37
N LEU A 253 4.61 -30.14 -0.69
CA LEU A 253 3.37 -30.88 -0.81
C LEU A 253 3.56 -31.83 -1.99
N ASP A 254 3.47 -33.13 -1.73
CA ASP A 254 3.45 -34.13 -2.79
C ASP A 254 2.11 -34.02 -3.52
N VAL A 255 2.11 -33.17 -4.53
CA VAL A 255 1.01 -32.88 -5.44
C VAL A 255 1.04 -33.84 -6.63
N ASP A 256 1.60 -35.04 -6.43
CA ASP A 256 2.06 -35.95 -7.47
C ASP A 256 1.11 -36.03 -8.67
N GLY A 257 1.56 -35.48 -9.80
CA GLY A 257 0.83 -35.48 -11.06
C GLY A 257 -0.29 -34.45 -11.21
N LEU A 258 -0.57 -33.57 -10.24
CA LEU A 258 -1.49 -32.44 -10.41
C LEU A 258 -1.03 -31.58 -11.58
N GLN A 259 -1.94 -31.35 -12.52
CA GLN A 259 -1.71 -30.51 -13.68
C GLN A 259 -2.75 -29.40 -13.71
N ILE A 260 -2.28 -28.17 -13.89
CA ILE A 260 -3.12 -26.98 -13.96
C ILE A 260 -2.94 -26.35 -15.33
N TYR A 261 -4.06 -26.14 -16.01
CA TYR A 261 -4.13 -25.46 -17.31
C TYR A 261 -4.97 -24.20 -17.15
N ARG A 262 -4.60 -23.13 -17.83
CA ARG A 262 -5.34 -21.86 -17.85
C ARG A 262 -5.81 -21.58 -19.26
N ALA A 263 -7.09 -21.33 -19.43
CA ALA A 263 -7.62 -20.75 -20.66
C ALA A 263 -7.03 -19.34 -20.89
N LYS A 264 -7.25 -18.75 -22.07
CA LYS A 264 -6.89 -17.34 -22.29
C LYS A 264 -7.51 -16.46 -21.21
N GLU A 265 -6.68 -15.65 -20.56
CA GLU A 265 -7.12 -14.69 -19.55
C GLU A 265 -7.99 -13.60 -20.21
N GLU A 266 -9.13 -13.30 -19.59
CA GLU A 266 -10.08 -12.28 -20.04
C GLU A 266 -9.86 -10.99 -19.25
N GLY A 267 -9.88 -9.86 -19.95
CA GLY A 267 -9.59 -8.57 -19.34
C GLY A 267 -8.10 -8.39 -19.05
N GLY A 268 -7.80 -7.51 -18.09
CA GLY A 268 -6.43 -7.19 -17.71
C GLY A 268 -6.40 -6.15 -16.61
N LEU A 269 -5.65 -6.44 -15.55
CA LEU A 269 -5.30 -5.44 -14.54
C LEU A 269 -4.16 -4.60 -15.14
N LEU A 270 -4.37 -3.32 -15.39
CA LEU A 270 -3.35 -2.44 -15.99
C LEU A 270 -2.18 -2.24 -15.00
N GLU A 271 -1.09 -2.98 -15.21
CA GLU A 271 0.24 -2.53 -15.66
C GLU A 271 1.05 -3.81 -15.97
N GLU A 272 1.84 -3.81 -17.04
CA GLU A 272 2.56 -4.97 -17.60
C GLU A 272 3.64 -5.59 -16.66
N ASP A 273 3.76 -5.12 -15.41
CA ASP A 273 4.86 -5.42 -14.50
C ASP A 273 4.60 -6.53 -13.46
N PHE A 274 3.39 -7.12 -13.37
CA PHE A 274 3.16 -8.21 -12.40
C PHE A 274 4.02 -9.46 -12.66
N ARG A 275 4.59 -9.58 -13.87
CA ARG A 275 5.31 -10.76 -14.35
C ARG A 275 6.81 -10.51 -14.54
N ALA A 276 7.28 -9.27 -14.43
CA ALA A 276 8.67 -8.90 -14.73
C ALA A 276 9.58 -8.97 -13.49
N GLY A 277 10.17 -10.14 -13.26
CA GLY A 277 11.49 -10.31 -12.63
C GLY A 277 11.65 -9.96 -11.14
N GLU A 278 12.45 -10.76 -10.44
CA GLU A 278 12.76 -10.68 -9.00
C GLU A 278 13.52 -9.41 -8.54
N GLN A 279 13.56 -8.31 -9.30
CA GLN A 279 14.60 -7.29 -9.10
C GLN A 279 14.19 -5.86 -8.74
N GLN A 280 12.91 -5.51 -8.58
CA GLN A 280 12.56 -4.19 -7.99
C GLN A 280 11.38 -4.27 -7.01
N ALA A 281 11.57 -3.69 -5.83
CA ALA A 281 10.59 -3.57 -4.74
C ALA A 281 9.45 -2.64 -5.12
N ARG A 282 8.53 -3.11 -5.95
CA ARG A 282 7.27 -2.43 -6.25
C ARG A 282 6.13 -3.12 -5.52
N VAL A 283 5.39 -2.34 -4.73
CA VAL A 283 4.17 -2.78 -4.06
C VAL A 283 3.00 -2.33 -4.92
N PHE A 284 2.21 -3.27 -5.42
CA PHE A 284 1.02 -2.94 -6.18
C PHE A 284 -0.15 -2.70 -5.24
N VAL A 285 -0.93 -1.65 -5.47
CA VAL A 285 -1.97 -1.21 -4.54
C VAL A 285 -3.30 -1.05 -5.27
N ARG A 286 -4.34 -1.76 -4.81
CA ARG A 286 -5.72 -1.43 -5.15
C ARG A 286 -6.13 -0.23 -4.31
N LYS A 287 -6.44 0.87 -4.98
CA LYS A 287 -6.83 2.12 -4.32
C LYS A 287 -8.10 1.94 -3.50
N ASN A 288 -8.15 2.54 -2.31
CA ASN A 288 -9.43 2.86 -1.67
C ASN A 288 -9.95 4.22 -2.15
N LEU A 289 -11.22 4.53 -1.86
CA LEU A 289 -11.81 5.84 -2.08
C LEU A 289 -10.80 6.90 -1.67
N ASP A 290 -10.66 7.87 -2.57
CA ASP A 290 -9.72 8.97 -2.46
C ASP A 290 -10.10 9.92 -1.31
N LEU A 291 -10.08 9.45 -0.07
CA LEU A 291 -10.27 10.27 1.13
C LEU A 291 -8.99 11.03 1.49
N ARG A 292 -7.85 10.63 0.88
CA ARG A 292 -6.50 11.21 1.00
C ARG A 292 -6.03 11.99 -0.24
N TYR A 293 -6.74 11.96 -1.37
CA TYR A 293 -6.24 12.53 -2.62
C TYR A 293 -6.60 13.99 -2.77
N THR A 294 -6.06 14.69 -1.82
CA THR A 294 -5.92 16.10 -1.86
C THR A 294 -4.51 16.41 -2.35
N ALA A 295 -4.40 17.35 -3.28
CA ALA A 295 -3.15 17.92 -3.70
C ALA A 295 -2.30 18.40 -2.51
N ALA A 296 -0.98 18.44 -2.71
CA ALA A 296 -0.03 18.79 -1.66
C ALA A 296 0.91 19.90 -2.14
N ILE A 297 1.34 20.72 -1.18
CA ILE A 297 2.37 21.72 -1.41
C ILE A 297 3.42 21.57 -0.32
N GLU A 298 4.66 21.40 -0.73
CA GLU A 298 5.80 21.27 0.15
C GLU A 298 6.88 22.27 -0.22
N GLY A 299 7.82 22.49 0.68
CA GLY A 299 8.94 23.35 0.35
C GLY A 299 9.85 23.68 1.52
N SER A 300 10.85 24.50 1.21
CA SER A 300 11.76 25.06 2.18
C SER A 300 11.79 26.58 2.09
N VAL A 301 11.99 27.21 3.24
CA VAL A 301 12.34 28.63 3.36
C VAL A 301 13.80 28.72 3.73
N GLN A 302 14.58 29.45 2.94
CA GLN A 302 16.03 29.52 3.09
C GLN A 302 16.59 30.91 2.75
N THR A 303 17.82 31.17 3.20
CA THR A 303 18.61 32.35 2.78
C THR A 303 19.17 32.14 1.37
N PRO A 304 19.69 33.19 0.70
CA PRO A 304 20.36 33.04 -0.60
C PRO A 304 21.50 32.03 -0.60
N GLU A 305 22.16 31.84 0.55
CA GLU A 305 23.23 30.85 0.74
C GLU A 305 22.72 29.43 1.03
N GLY A 306 21.41 29.19 0.94
CA GLY A 306 20.78 27.88 1.16
C GLY A 306 20.63 27.48 2.63
N ARG A 307 20.79 28.41 3.58
CA ARG A 307 20.62 28.11 5.01
C ARG A 307 19.13 28.13 5.38
N PRO A 308 18.62 27.16 6.16
CA PRO A 308 17.21 27.15 6.52
C PRO A 308 16.81 28.34 7.39
N LEU A 309 15.61 28.87 7.15
CA LEU A 309 15.02 29.96 7.92
C LEU A 309 13.87 29.44 8.78
N ALA A 310 14.17 29.14 10.04
CA ALA A 310 13.21 28.68 11.05
C ALA A 310 12.21 29.76 11.54
N ARG A 311 12.35 31.00 11.09
CA ARG A 311 11.54 32.14 11.57
C ARG A 311 10.63 32.64 10.47
N GLY A 312 9.33 32.42 10.65
CA GLY A 312 8.28 32.92 9.78
C GLY A 312 7.13 31.94 9.66
N ARG A 313 6.09 32.39 8.98
CA ARG A 313 4.85 31.67 8.74
C ARG A 313 4.61 31.59 7.24
N ILE A 314 4.28 30.40 6.76
CA ILE A 314 3.75 30.20 5.42
C ILE A 314 2.23 30.14 5.52
N THR A 315 1.53 30.83 4.63
CA THR A 315 0.08 30.75 4.51
C THR A 315 -0.27 30.39 3.08
N ILE A 316 -1.05 29.32 2.90
CA ILE A 316 -1.67 29.03 1.61
C ILE A 316 -2.97 29.83 1.49
N LEU A 317 -3.12 30.56 0.39
CA LEU A 317 -4.28 31.39 0.09
C LEU A 317 -5.06 30.72 -1.05
N SER A 318 -6.38 30.61 -0.90
CA SER A 318 -7.32 30.11 -1.92
C SER A 318 -8.54 31.02 -2.01
N SER A 319 -9.42 30.80 -3.00
CA SER A 319 -10.71 31.49 -3.07
C SER A 319 -11.64 31.16 -1.90
N THR A 320 -11.45 30.02 -1.25
CA THR A 320 -12.32 29.50 -0.18
C THR A 320 -11.79 29.78 1.23
N GLY A 321 -10.58 30.31 1.37
CA GLY A 321 -9.98 30.58 2.69
C GLY A 321 -8.45 30.62 2.68
N GLN A 322 -7.88 30.73 3.88
CA GLN A 322 -6.44 30.82 4.11
C GLN A 322 -6.03 29.84 5.21
N THR A 323 -4.95 29.09 5.01
CA THR A 323 -4.44 28.13 5.99
C THR A 323 -3.00 28.47 6.35
N PRO A 324 -2.72 28.95 7.58
CA PRO A 324 -1.37 29.25 8.02
C PRO A 324 -0.65 28.04 8.62
N GLN A 325 0.69 28.02 8.51
CA GLN A 325 1.61 27.07 9.14
C GLN A 325 2.90 27.80 9.52
N GLU A 326 3.42 27.55 10.73
CA GLU A 326 4.76 28.02 11.13
C GLU A 326 5.84 27.23 10.39
N VAL A 327 6.91 27.90 9.96
CA VAL A 327 8.05 27.24 9.32
C VAL A 327 8.79 26.39 10.35
N ARG A 328 9.13 25.16 9.99
CA ARG A 328 9.86 24.24 10.88
C ARG A 328 11.29 24.72 11.15
N PRO A 329 11.95 24.22 12.22
CA PRO A 329 13.34 24.57 12.52
C PRO A 329 14.35 24.28 11.40
N ASP A 330 14.06 23.29 10.55
CA ASP A 330 14.83 22.91 9.37
C ASP A 330 14.44 23.70 8.10
N GLY A 331 13.62 24.75 8.24
CA GLY A 331 13.12 25.57 7.14
C GLY A 331 11.96 24.95 6.36
N ALA A 332 11.52 23.73 6.68
CA ALA A 332 10.50 23.03 5.90
C ALA A 332 9.06 23.50 6.20
N PHE A 333 8.18 23.36 5.20
CA PHE A 333 6.72 23.50 5.34
C PHE A 333 5.98 22.47 4.46
N SER A 334 4.74 22.15 4.83
CA SER A 334 3.90 21.20 4.08
C SER A 334 2.41 21.43 4.33
N PHE A 335 1.66 21.59 3.26
CA PHE A 335 0.20 21.61 3.22
C PHE A 335 -0.30 20.37 2.48
N VAL A 336 -0.90 19.46 3.22
CA VAL A 336 -1.66 18.32 2.68
C VAL A 336 -3.15 18.61 2.85
N GLY A 337 -4.04 17.92 2.13
CA GLY A 337 -5.48 18.18 2.29
C GLY A 337 -6.07 19.19 1.28
N LEU A 338 -5.29 19.71 0.33
CA LEU A 338 -5.76 20.67 -0.67
C LEU A 338 -6.58 20.04 -1.80
N LYS A 339 -7.62 20.71 -2.30
CA LYS A 339 -8.31 20.28 -3.53
C LYS A 339 -7.62 20.85 -4.76
N GLY A 340 -7.90 20.32 -5.94
CA GLY A 340 -7.58 20.99 -7.20
C GLY A 340 -8.17 22.41 -7.21
N GLY A 341 -7.35 23.39 -7.56
CA GLY A 341 -7.74 24.79 -7.43
C GLY A 341 -6.61 25.77 -7.69
N GLU A 342 -6.91 27.05 -7.53
CA GLU A 342 -5.95 28.13 -7.64
C GLU A 342 -5.48 28.56 -6.25
N TYR A 343 -4.16 28.63 -6.08
CA TYR A 343 -3.51 28.93 -4.81
C TYR A 343 -2.43 29.99 -4.97
N SER A 344 -2.12 30.70 -3.88
CA SER A 344 -0.91 31.50 -3.71
C SER A 344 -0.24 31.13 -2.40
N LEU A 345 1.09 31.13 -2.37
CA LEU A 345 1.86 31.03 -1.13
C LEU A 345 2.20 32.42 -0.61
N GLN A 346 1.97 32.63 0.68
CA GLN A 346 2.42 33.81 1.39
C GLN A 346 3.48 33.42 2.40
N PHE A 347 4.57 34.16 2.44
CA PHE A 347 5.51 34.14 3.56
C PHE A 347 5.35 35.42 4.39
N SER A 348 5.37 35.29 5.71
CA SER A 348 5.35 36.43 6.63
C SER A 348 6.17 36.19 7.89
N ASP A 349 6.76 37.24 8.44
CA ASP A 349 7.32 37.28 9.79
C ASP A 349 6.85 38.54 10.53
N ASP A 350 7.39 38.81 11.73
CA ASP A 350 7.02 39.96 12.56
C ASP A 350 7.21 41.33 11.87
N THR A 351 7.94 41.38 10.77
CA THR A 351 8.41 42.61 10.12
C THR A 351 8.02 42.73 8.65
N PHE A 352 7.58 41.64 8.01
CA PHE A 352 7.44 41.56 6.57
C PHE A 352 6.38 40.55 6.12
N ARG A 353 5.69 40.82 5.01
CA ARG A 353 4.74 39.93 4.36
C ARG A 353 4.93 39.98 2.85
N TYR A 354 5.02 38.81 2.22
CA TYR A 354 5.11 38.65 0.77
C TYR A 354 4.11 37.60 0.29
N ILE A 355 3.43 37.89 -0.83
CA ILE A 355 2.49 36.99 -1.47
C ILE A 355 3.04 36.65 -2.85
N GLY A 356 3.27 35.36 -3.09
CA GLY A 356 3.71 34.83 -4.37
C GLY A 356 2.64 34.87 -5.44
N GLN A 357 3.07 34.65 -6.69
CA GLN A 357 2.15 34.53 -7.82
C GLN A 357 1.17 33.38 -7.61
N LYS A 358 -0.02 33.53 -8.19
CA LYS A 358 -1.01 32.46 -8.22
C LYS A 358 -0.53 31.32 -9.10
N PHE A 359 -0.84 30.11 -8.69
CA PHE A 359 -0.60 28.90 -9.48
C PHE A 359 -1.80 27.96 -9.35
N LYS A 360 -2.01 27.17 -10.40
CA LYS A 360 -3.03 26.12 -10.40
C LYS A 360 -2.41 24.82 -9.92
N LEU A 361 -3.08 24.18 -8.99
CA LEU A 361 -2.78 22.86 -8.51
C LEU A 361 -3.90 21.93 -9.00
N LYS A 362 -3.56 20.87 -9.72
CA LYS A 362 -4.52 19.84 -10.12
C LYS A 362 -4.83 18.95 -8.93
N ASP A 363 -6.00 18.32 -8.92
CA ASP A 363 -6.23 17.21 -8.00
C ASP A 363 -5.10 16.20 -8.14
N ARG A 364 -4.60 15.71 -6.99
CA ARG A 364 -3.51 14.73 -6.92
C ARG A 364 -2.13 15.26 -7.37
N GLU A 365 -1.96 16.57 -7.54
CA GLU A 365 -0.66 17.18 -7.83
C GLU A 365 0.08 17.49 -6.52
N SER A 366 1.36 17.12 -6.44
CA SER A 366 2.29 17.64 -5.43
C SER A 366 3.21 18.66 -6.08
N ARG A 367 3.40 19.80 -5.41
CA ARG A 367 4.35 20.84 -5.85
C ARG A 367 5.33 21.20 -4.76
N GLN A 368 6.60 21.27 -5.13
CA GLN A 368 7.65 21.78 -4.27
C GLN A 368 7.98 23.24 -4.59
N PHE A 369 8.22 24.02 -3.54
CA PHE A 369 8.64 25.40 -3.63
C PHE A 369 9.90 25.63 -2.82
N THR A 370 10.82 26.39 -3.39
CA THR A 370 11.91 26.98 -2.63
C THR A 370 11.63 28.47 -2.49
N ILE A 371 11.50 28.92 -1.24
CA ILE A 371 11.29 30.31 -0.89
C ILE A 371 12.61 30.87 -0.39
N THR A 372 13.27 31.67 -1.21
CA THR A 372 14.49 32.36 -0.82
C THR A 372 14.14 33.73 -0.27
N VAL A 373 14.51 33.98 0.99
CA VAL A 373 14.26 35.26 1.67
C VAL A 373 15.58 35.98 1.87
N GLU A 374 15.76 37.08 1.13
CA GLU A 374 16.93 37.95 1.25
C GLU A 374 16.60 39.18 2.11
N ARG A 375 17.53 39.55 3.00
CA ARG A 375 17.46 40.81 3.73
C ARG A 375 18.37 41.83 3.07
N VAL A 376 17.81 42.77 2.31
CA VAL A 376 18.59 43.86 1.70
C VAL A 376 18.46 45.13 2.55
N ALA A 377 19.59 45.79 2.82
CA ALA A 377 19.60 47.13 3.39
C ALA A 377 19.02 48.13 2.36
N ALA A 378 18.19 49.08 2.78
CA ALA A 378 17.66 50.08 1.84
C ALA A 378 18.81 50.85 1.17
N GLY A 379 18.97 50.67 -0.14
CA GLY A 379 19.92 51.44 -0.94
C GLY A 379 20.71 50.65 -1.99
N GLN A 380 20.68 49.31 -1.98
CA GLN A 380 21.27 48.52 -3.06
C GLN A 380 20.18 48.10 -4.05
N ARG A 381 20.32 48.58 -5.30
CA ARG A 381 19.46 48.26 -6.45
C ARG A 381 19.98 47.04 -7.18
#